data_AF-A0A946HUV5-F1
#
_entry.id   AF-A0A946HUV5-F1
#
_cell.length_a   1.000
_cell.length_b   1.000
_cell.length_c   1.000
_cell.angle_alpha   90.00
_cell.angle_beta   90.00
_cell.angle_gamma   90.00
#
_symmetry.space_group_name_H-M   'P 1'
#
loop_
_entity.id
_entity.type
_entity.pdbx_description
1 polymer ?
#
loop_
_entity_poly.entity_id
_entity_poly.type
_entity_poly.pdbx_seq_one_letter_code
_entity_poly.pdbx_strand_id
1 'polypeptide(L)' 'MEQSIVEPAVSWFSLSLIIAGIAQGKNRDGFGCWLFGLFTGPFALFCLVALAPKLDEASELKE' A
#
# COMPACT_ATOMS: atom_id res chain seq x y z
N MET A 1 -24.54 1.58 -16.72
CA MET A 1 -23.14 1.14 -16.89
C MET A 1 -22.72 0.56 -15.55
N GLU A 2 -22.72 -0.76 -15.43
CA GLU A 2 -22.37 -1.48 -14.21
C GLU A 2 -20.97 -1.07 -13.77
N GLN A 3 -20.88 -0.35 -12.66
CA GLN A 3 -19.65 -0.23 -11.89
C GLN A 3 -19.44 -1.62 -11.27
N SER A 4 -18.90 -2.55 -12.06
CA SER A 4 -18.27 -3.76 -11.54
C SER A 4 -17.08 -3.26 -10.74
N ILE A 5 -17.34 -2.91 -9.48
CA ILE A 5 -16.34 -2.79 -8.45
C ILE A 5 -15.73 -4.18 -8.35
N VAL A 6 -14.76 -4.46 -9.23
CA VAL A 6 -13.77 -5.50 -8.97
C VAL A 6 -13.43 -5.28 -7.52
N GLU A 7 -13.82 -6.24 -6.67
CA GLU A 7 -13.84 -6.01 -5.24
C GLU A 7 -12.52 -5.32 -4.85
N PRO A 8 -12.53 -4.30 -3.98
CA PRO A 8 -11.29 -3.74 -3.43
C PRO A 8 -10.34 -4.83 -2.87
N ALA A 9 -10.83 -6.08 -2.76
CA ALA A 9 -10.14 -7.34 -2.56
C ALA A 9 -9.04 -7.71 -3.57
N VAL A 10 -8.92 -7.11 -4.77
CA VAL A 10 -7.64 -7.18 -5.55
C VAL A 10 -6.64 -6.24 -4.88
N SER A 11 -6.23 -6.68 -3.71
CA SER A 11 -5.53 -5.92 -2.69
C SER A 11 -4.10 -5.69 -3.13
N TRP A 12 -3.43 -4.71 -2.52
CA TRP A 12 -1.97 -4.56 -2.40
C TRP A 12 -1.09 -5.75 -2.85
N PHE A 13 -1.37 -6.97 -2.38
CA PHE A 13 -0.71 -8.22 -2.76
C PHE A 13 -0.74 -8.53 -4.27
N SER A 14 -1.88 -8.34 -4.93
CA SER A 14 -2.00 -8.49 -6.38
C SER A 14 -1.23 -7.39 -7.12
N LEU A 15 -1.23 -6.16 -6.59
CA LEU A 15 -0.45 -5.06 -7.17
C LEU A 15 1.06 -5.31 -7.06
N SER A 16 1.52 -5.90 -5.95
CA SER A 16 2.92 -6.29 -5.77
C SER A 16 3.34 -7.38 -6.75
N LEU A 17 2.46 -8.36 -7.03
CA LEU A 17 2.69 -9.38 -8.06
C LEU A 17 2.75 -8.81 -9.48
N ILE A 18 1.96 -7.78 -9.79
CA ILE A 18 2.02 -7.09 -11.08
C ILE A 18 3.38 -6.39 -11.26
N ILE A 19 3.85 -5.67 -10.23
CA ILE A 19 5.17 -4.99 -10.27
C ILE A 19 6.30 -6.01 -10.44
N ALA A 20 6.18 -7.17 -9.79
CA ALA A 20 7.11 -8.28 -9.94
C ALA A 20 7.11 -8.86 -11.35
N GLY A 21 5.94 -9.11 -11.94
CA GLY A 21 5.80 -9.60 -13.32
C GLY A 21 6.39 -8.63 -14.34
N ILE A 22 6.19 -7.33 -14.17
CA ILE A 22 6.81 -6.30 -15.02
C ILE A 22 8.34 -6.30 -14.86
N ALA A 23 8.85 -6.53 -13.64
CA ALA A 23 10.29 -6.66 -13.40
C ALA A 23 10.89 -7.92 -14.07
N GLN A 24 10.21 -9.08 -13.98
CA GLN A 24 10.64 -10.30 -14.67
C GLN A 24 10.67 -10.11 -16.20
N GLY A 25 9.65 -9.46 -16.77
CA GLY A 25 9.58 -9.14 -18.19
C GLY A 25 10.72 -8.22 -18.69
N LYS A 26 11.41 -7.51 -17.78
CA LYS A 26 12.54 -6.62 -18.08
C LYS A 26 13.90 -7.23 -17.72
N ASN A 27 14.01 -8.55 -17.56
CA ASN A 27 15.23 -9.24 -17.10
C ASN A 27 15.75 -8.72 -15.74
N ARG A 28 14.87 -8.25 -14.87
CA ARG A 28 15.21 -7.88 -13.48
C ARG A 28 14.69 -8.95 -12.52
N ASP A 29 15.28 -8.98 -11.32
CA ASP A 29 14.88 -9.92 -10.29
C ASP A 29 13.45 -9.61 -9.79
N GLY A 30 12.47 -10.34 -10.32
CA GLY A 30 11.07 -10.13 -10.00
C GLY A 30 10.70 -10.59 -8.60
N PHE A 31 11.43 -11.56 -8.04
CA PHE A 31 11.19 -12.04 -6.68
C PHE A 31 11.57 -10.97 -5.65
N GLY A 32 12.74 -10.35 -5.81
CA GLY A 32 13.16 -9.21 -5.01
C GLY A 32 12.22 -8.01 -5.16
N CYS A 33 11.76 -7.71 -6.39
CA CYS A 33 10.78 -6.65 -6.62
C CYS A 33 9.42 -6.94 -5.98
N TRP A 34 8.98 -8.20 -5.99
CA TRP A 34 7.75 -8.63 -5.31
C TRP A 34 7.84 -8.45 -3.80
N LEU A 35 8.92 -8.95 -3.18
CA LEU A 35 9.18 -8.82 -1.75
C LEU A 35 9.19 -7.34 -1.34
N PHE A 36 9.93 -6.51 -2.07
CA PHE A 36 9.96 -5.07 -1.81
C PHE A 36 8.56 -4.45 -1.88
N GLY A 37 7.81 -4.78 -2.93
CA GLY A 37 6.42 -4.37 -3.12
C GLY A 37 5.42 -5.09 -2.22
N LEU A 38 5.82 -6.04 -1.37
CA LEU A 38 4.95 -6.73 -0.40
C LEU A 38 5.20 -6.25 1.04
N PHE A 39 6.39 -5.75 1.32
CA PHE A 39 6.72 -5.16 2.61
C PHE A 39 6.44 -3.64 2.68
N THR A 40 6.50 -2.91 1.57
CA THR A 40 6.34 -1.44 1.58
C THR A 40 4.98 -0.97 2.11
N GLY A 41 3.89 -1.71 1.88
CA GLY A 41 2.53 -1.37 2.29
C GLY A 41 2.31 -1.51 3.79
N PRO A 42 2.54 -2.71 4.38
CA PRO A 42 2.51 -2.89 5.83
C PRO A 42 3.51 -1.98 6.54
N PHE A 43 4.70 -1.79 5.98
CA PHE A 43 5.71 -0.89 6.55
C PHE A 43 5.25 0.57 6.54
N ALA A 44 4.63 1.04 5.45
CA ALA A 44 4.06 2.39 5.38
C ALA A 44 2.95 2.58 6.42
N LEU A 45 2.08 1.59 6.62
CA LEU A 45 1.03 1.65 7.63
C LEU A 45 1.60 1.62 9.06
N PHE A 46 2.63 0.82 9.29
CA PHE A 46 3.34 0.80 10.57
C PHE A 46 4.00 2.15 10.86
N CYS A 47 4.72 2.72 9.88
CA CYS A 47 5.30 4.06 9.99
C CYS A 47 4.23 5.13 10.23
N LEU A 48 3.08 5.06 9.54
CA LEU A 48 1.96 5.96 9.77
C LEU A 48 1.50 5.89 11.24
N VAL A 49 1.21 4.70 11.76
CA VAL A 49 0.72 4.54 13.14
C VAL A 49 1.78 4.90 14.18
N ALA A 50 3.04 4.59 13.92
CA ALA A 50 4.13 4.81 14.87
C ALA A 50 4.65 6.25 14.88
N LEU A 51 4.60 6.96 13.75
CA LEU A 51 5.20 8.29 13.59
C LEU A 51 4.15 9.40 13.46
N ALA A 52 2.91 9.09 13.06
CA ALA A 52 1.89 10.13 13.00
C ALA A 52 1.56 10.57 14.43
N PRO A 53 1.78 11.86 14.76
CA PRO A 53 1.27 12.39 16.01
C PRO A 53 -0.25 12.23 16.00
N LYS A 54 -0.84 11.94 17.16
CA LYS A 54 -2.29 12.06 17.31
C LYS A 54 -2.66 13.48 16.93
N LEU A 55 -3.51 13.63 15.91
CA LEU A 55 -4.20 14.88 15.64
C LEU A 55 -5.12 15.09 16.84
N ASP A 56 -4.63 15.86 17.81
CA ASP A 56 -5.38 16.26 19.00
C ASP A 56 -6.45 17.25 18.54
N GLU A 57 -7.60 16.71 18.17
CA GLU A 57 -8.80 17.48 17.83
C GLU A 57 -9.50 17.89 19.14
N ALA A 58 -8.82 18.69 19.97
CA ALA A 58 -9.35 19.11 21.26
C ALA A 58 -9.00 20.55 21.69
N SER A 59 -8.62 21.46 20.78
CA SER A 59 -8.30 22.86 21.20
C SER A 59 -8.99 24.00 20.46
N GLU A 60 -9.85 23.79 19.46
CA GLU A 60 -10.45 24.88 18.67
C GLU A 60 -11.99 24.87 18.63
N LEU A 61 -12.65 24.54 19.75
CA LEU A 61 -14.06 24.93 19.97
C LEU A 61 -14.36 25.20 21.45
N LYS A 62 -13.40 25.86 22.11
CA LYS A 62 -13.61 26.58 23.36
C LYS A 62 -13.29 28.05 23.08
N GLU A 63 -14.17 28.72 22.34
CA GLU A 63 -14.51 30.16 22.45
C GLU A 63 -15.67 30.53 21.51
#